data_AF-A0A1J4JUH8-F1
#
_entry.id   AF-A0A1J4JUH8-F1
#
_cell.length_a   1.000
_cell.length_b   1.000
_cell.length_c   1.000
_cell.angle_alpha   90.00
_cell.angle_beta   90.00
_cell.angle_gamma   90.00
#
_symmetry.space_group_name_H-M   'P 1'
#
loop_
_entity.id
_entity.type
_entity.pdbx_description
1 polymer ?
#
loop_
_entity_poly.entity_id
_entity_poly.type
_entity_poly.pdbx_seq_one_letter_code
_entity_poly.pdbx_strand_id
1 'polypeptide(L)'
;MKSGRNNMSALTSSRVRVIAQEAIDSYNRPMTAHEIEKYIKLNDKDLWREVRSKCYDYVRMILSVAKLSEIIKYKCLKRLIGVDKRANFYGLSNKTYDPNVWVPLGKPSEPEMEEPEKDTKFQGAPREITFHSVTEEEAVESWKIMHQNMKVNDPVWNALPSAMKEAHDYAKMGFDSKDIIQYAINKYTPLQDPMVLNDAIVILSRVLIESQEA
;
A
#
# COMPACT_ATOMS: atom_id res chain seq x y z
N MET A 1 -39.47 6.91 -30.30
CA MET A 1 -39.39 6.50 -28.87
C MET A 1 -38.03 5.87 -28.58
N LYS A 2 -37.06 6.63 -28.07
CA LYS A 2 -35.69 6.16 -27.72
C LYS A 2 -35.27 6.57 -26.29
N SER A 3 -36.24 6.67 -25.37
CA SER A 3 -35.99 7.23 -24.02
C SER A 3 -35.79 6.18 -22.91
N GLY A 4 -36.01 4.88 -23.17
CA GLY A 4 -36.03 3.85 -22.11
C GLY A 4 -34.68 3.19 -21.79
N ARG A 5 -33.75 3.08 -22.75
CA ARG A 5 -32.47 2.36 -22.54
C ARG A 5 -31.46 3.12 -21.68
N ASN A 6 -31.48 4.46 -21.72
CA ASN A 6 -30.49 5.28 -21.01
C ASN A 6 -30.69 5.26 -19.49
N ASN A 7 -31.93 5.20 -19.01
CA ASN A 7 -32.21 5.19 -17.56
C ASN A 7 -31.84 3.86 -16.89
N MET A 8 -32.11 2.71 -17.53
CA MET A 8 -31.63 1.42 -17.01
C MET A 8 -30.10 1.33 -17.02
N SER A 9 -29.44 1.82 -18.08
CA SER A 9 -27.97 1.79 -18.17
C SER A 9 -27.29 2.66 -17.12
N ALA A 10 -27.87 3.82 -16.80
CA ALA A 10 -27.38 4.70 -15.74
C ALA A 10 -27.47 4.01 -14.36
N LEU A 11 -28.60 3.35 -14.07
CA LEU A 11 -28.81 2.60 -12.83
C LEU A 11 -27.81 1.44 -12.67
N THR A 12 -27.59 0.64 -13.73
CA THR A 12 -26.59 -0.44 -13.70
C THR A 12 -25.19 0.12 -13.45
N SER A 13 -24.83 1.24 -14.10
CA SER A 13 -23.50 1.84 -13.94
C SER A 13 -23.24 2.37 -12.53
N SER A 14 -24.24 2.96 -11.88
CA SER A 14 -24.15 3.39 -10.49
C SER A 14 -24.00 2.22 -9.54
N ARG A 15 -24.78 1.13 -9.73
CA ARG A 15 -24.65 -0.10 -8.92
C ARG A 15 -23.27 -0.73 -9.04
N VAL A 16 -22.69 -0.76 -10.25
CA VAL A 16 -21.31 -1.24 -10.47
C VAL A 16 -20.29 -0.40 -9.69
N ARG A 17 -20.50 0.90 -9.55
CA ARG A 17 -19.59 1.77 -8.78
C ARG A 17 -19.68 1.50 -7.29
N VAL A 18 -20.89 1.40 -6.75
CA VAL A 18 -21.12 1.11 -5.33
C VAL A 18 -20.47 -0.22 -4.94
N ILE A 19 -20.76 -1.30 -5.67
CA ILE A 19 -20.19 -2.61 -5.36
C ILE A 19 -18.67 -2.67 -5.61
N ALA A 20 -18.13 -1.85 -6.51
CA ALA A 20 -16.69 -1.71 -6.69
C ALA A 20 -16.04 -0.99 -5.49
N GLN A 21 -16.68 0.04 -4.94
CA GLN A 21 -16.21 0.69 -3.71
C GLN A 21 -16.22 -0.31 -2.55
N GLU A 22 -17.32 -1.05 -2.38
CA GLU A 22 -17.43 -2.11 -1.36
C GLU A 22 -16.34 -3.18 -1.50
N ALA A 23 -16.05 -3.61 -2.73
CA ALA A 23 -14.98 -4.57 -3.00
C ALA A 23 -13.61 -4.00 -2.62
N ILE A 24 -13.29 -2.80 -3.10
CA ILE A 24 -12.00 -2.14 -2.83
C ILE A 24 -11.82 -1.91 -1.32
N ASP A 25 -12.91 -1.56 -0.62
CA ASP A 25 -12.90 -1.39 0.84
C ASP A 25 -12.70 -2.70 1.58
N SER A 26 -13.43 -3.75 1.18
CA SER A 26 -13.34 -5.09 1.79
C SER A 26 -11.94 -5.70 1.66
N TYR A 27 -11.31 -5.55 0.49
CA TYR A 27 -9.95 -6.06 0.24
C TYR A 27 -8.85 -5.08 0.64
N ASN A 28 -9.23 -3.85 1.02
CA ASN A 28 -8.37 -2.75 1.42
C ASN A 28 -7.17 -2.49 0.49
N ARG A 29 -7.39 -2.62 -0.83
CA ARG A 29 -6.38 -2.34 -1.86
C ARG A 29 -7.01 -2.01 -3.21
N PRO A 30 -6.27 -1.37 -4.13
CA PRO A 30 -6.68 -1.27 -5.52
C PRO A 30 -6.86 -2.65 -6.17
N MET A 31 -7.90 -2.77 -7.00
CA MET A 31 -8.30 -4.02 -7.65
C MET A 31 -8.41 -3.85 -9.17
N THR A 32 -8.13 -4.92 -9.91
CA THR A 32 -8.37 -4.94 -11.36
C THR A 32 -9.86 -5.02 -11.66
N ALA A 33 -10.26 -4.62 -12.87
CA ALA A 33 -11.65 -4.77 -13.32
C ALA A 33 -12.13 -6.24 -13.24
N HIS A 34 -11.24 -7.19 -13.53
CA HIS A 34 -11.55 -8.62 -13.47
C HIS A 34 -11.84 -9.10 -12.04
N GLU A 35 -11.07 -8.63 -11.06
CA GLU A 35 -11.34 -8.95 -9.65
C GLU A 35 -12.67 -8.36 -9.17
N ILE A 36 -13.00 -7.14 -9.62
CA ILE A 36 -14.29 -6.49 -9.32
C ILE A 36 -15.44 -7.26 -9.98
N GLU A 37 -15.29 -7.71 -11.24
CA GLU A 37 -16.28 -8.59 -11.90
C GLU A 37 -16.52 -9.89 -11.13
N LYS A 38 -15.43 -10.50 -10.63
CA LYS A 38 -15.53 -11.71 -9.80
C LYS A 38 -16.27 -11.42 -8.50
N TYR A 39 -16.02 -10.27 -7.88
CA TYR A 39 -16.74 -9.83 -6.68
C TYR A 39 -18.24 -9.61 -6.96
N ILE A 40 -18.58 -8.95 -8.07
CA ILE A 40 -19.98 -8.76 -8.51
C ILE A 40 -20.66 -10.12 -8.70
N LYS A 41 -20.01 -11.04 -9.40
CA LYS A 41 -20.53 -12.39 -9.66
C LYS A 41 -20.85 -13.17 -8.37
N LEU A 42 -20.07 -12.95 -7.31
CA LEU A 42 -20.24 -13.64 -6.03
C LEU A 42 -21.29 -12.97 -5.13
N ASN A 43 -21.41 -11.65 -5.17
CA ASN A 43 -22.21 -10.88 -4.20
C ASN A 43 -23.54 -10.34 -4.76
N ASP A 44 -23.65 -10.10 -6.07
CA ASP A 44 -24.89 -9.60 -6.70
C ASP A 44 -25.14 -10.29 -8.05
N LYS A 45 -25.87 -11.41 -8.01
CA LYS A 45 -26.16 -12.26 -9.18
C LYS A 45 -27.01 -11.56 -10.24
N ASP A 46 -27.86 -10.62 -9.83
CA ASP A 46 -28.72 -9.90 -10.77
C ASP A 46 -27.95 -8.80 -11.48
N LEU A 47 -27.11 -8.05 -10.74
CA LEU A 47 -26.17 -7.12 -11.35
C LEU A 47 -25.19 -7.85 -12.27
N TRP A 48 -24.68 -9.03 -11.88
CA TRP A 48 -23.83 -9.84 -12.75
C TRP A 48 -24.52 -10.22 -14.05
N ARG A 49 -25.82 -10.57 -14.00
CA ARG A 49 -26.60 -10.91 -15.19
C ARG A 49 -26.72 -9.72 -16.14
N GLU A 50 -26.90 -8.52 -15.60
CA GLU A 50 -26.90 -7.28 -16.37
C GLU A 50 -25.52 -6.99 -16.96
N VAL A 51 -24.46 -7.03 -16.16
CA VAL A 51 -23.07 -6.75 -16.55
C VAL A 51 -22.58 -7.71 -17.65
N ARG A 52 -22.76 -9.03 -17.47
CA ARG A 52 -22.31 -10.04 -18.44
C ARG A 52 -23.03 -9.95 -19.79
N SER A 53 -24.21 -9.32 -19.83
CA SER A 53 -24.98 -9.10 -21.06
C SER A 53 -24.51 -7.88 -21.87
N LYS A 54 -23.57 -7.09 -21.31
CA LYS A 54 -22.94 -5.95 -21.97
C LYS A 54 -21.66 -6.39 -22.69
N CYS A 55 -20.85 -5.42 -23.10
CA CYS A 55 -19.52 -5.70 -23.66
C CYS A 55 -18.55 -6.19 -22.57
N TYR A 56 -17.53 -6.94 -23.01
CA TYR A 56 -16.47 -7.45 -22.12
C TYR A 56 -15.76 -6.34 -21.32
N ASP A 57 -15.63 -5.15 -21.90
CA ASP A 57 -14.99 -4.00 -21.26
C ASP A 57 -15.92 -3.16 -20.38
N TYR A 58 -17.17 -3.58 -20.15
CA TYR A 58 -18.19 -2.72 -19.54
C TYR A 58 -17.80 -2.19 -18.15
N VAL A 59 -17.29 -3.07 -17.27
CA VAL A 59 -16.81 -2.67 -15.93
C VAL A 59 -15.61 -1.74 -16.04
N ARG A 60 -14.64 -2.07 -16.90
CA ARG A 60 -13.46 -1.23 -17.17
C ARG A 60 -13.84 0.17 -17.64
N MET A 61 -14.86 0.28 -18.50
CA MET A 61 -15.38 1.55 -18.99
C MET A 61 -16.00 2.37 -17.85
N ILE A 62 -16.89 1.76 -17.05
CA ILE A 62 -17.55 2.44 -15.92
C ILE A 62 -16.54 2.99 -14.94
N LEU A 63 -15.55 2.18 -14.54
CA LEU A 63 -14.52 2.57 -13.57
C LEU A 63 -13.54 3.61 -14.13
N SER A 64 -13.45 3.76 -15.45
CA SER A 64 -12.55 4.74 -16.08
C SER A 64 -13.17 6.12 -16.26
N VAL A 65 -14.47 6.28 -16.02
CA VAL A 65 -15.15 7.59 -16.12
C VAL A 65 -15.00 8.35 -14.80
N ALA A 66 -13.92 9.14 -14.71
CA ALA A 66 -13.46 9.83 -13.50
C ALA A 66 -14.39 10.95 -13.00
N LYS A 67 -15.12 11.66 -13.89
CA LYS A 67 -15.94 12.83 -13.50
C LYS A 67 -17.08 12.55 -12.52
N LEU A 68 -17.39 11.28 -12.26
CA LEU A 68 -18.53 10.86 -11.45
C LEU A 68 -18.14 9.84 -10.36
N SER A 69 -16.85 9.54 -10.19
CA SER A 69 -16.38 8.44 -9.33
C SER A 69 -15.25 8.91 -8.43
N GLU A 70 -15.34 8.58 -7.15
CA GLU A 70 -14.21 8.57 -6.22
C GLU A 70 -13.20 7.44 -6.53
N ILE A 71 -13.47 6.65 -7.58
CA ILE A 71 -12.58 5.58 -8.04
C ILE A 71 -11.59 6.18 -9.03
N ILE A 72 -10.31 6.09 -8.70
CA ILE A 72 -9.19 6.51 -9.53
C ILE A 72 -8.33 5.31 -9.92
N LYS A 73 -7.51 5.50 -10.96
CA LYS A 73 -6.62 4.44 -11.44
C LYS A 73 -5.34 4.41 -10.60
N TYR A 74 -4.78 3.21 -10.45
CA TYR A 74 -3.49 2.97 -9.82
C TYR A 74 -2.64 2.06 -10.70
N LYS A 75 -1.33 2.24 -10.59
CA LYS A 75 -0.31 1.32 -11.09
C LYS A 75 0.24 0.51 -9.92
N CYS A 76 0.32 -0.81 -10.09
CA CYS A 76 1.05 -1.65 -9.16
C CYS A 76 2.54 -1.59 -9.49
N LEU A 77 3.38 -1.26 -8.50
CA LEU A 77 4.83 -1.30 -8.61
C LEU A 77 5.40 -2.70 -8.38
N LYS A 78 4.65 -3.57 -7.69
CA LYS A 78 5.01 -4.97 -7.46
C LYS A 78 4.39 -5.88 -8.52
N ARG A 79 5.07 -6.97 -8.87
CA ARG A 79 4.51 -7.98 -9.77
C ARG A 79 3.53 -8.85 -8.99
N LEU A 80 2.26 -8.87 -9.40
CA LEU A 80 1.26 -9.78 -8.85
C LEU A 80 1.19 -11.05 -9.72
N ILE A 81 1.34 -12.21 -9.10
CA ILE A 81 1.26 -13.51 -9.79
C ILE A 81 -0.12 -13.67 -10.41
N GLY A 82 -0.18 -14.05 -11.69
CA GLY A 82 -1.44 -14.23 -12.42
C GLY A 82 -2.11 -12.94 -12.89
N VAL A 83 -1.50 -11.77 -12.69
CA VAL A 83 -2.00 -10.49 -13.19
C VAL A 83 -1.06 -9.93 -14.24
N ASP A 84 -1.62 -9.47 -15.37
CA ASP A 84 -0.84 -8.85 -16.44
C ASP A 84 -0.14 -7.58 -15.93
N LYS A 85 1.15 -7.40 -16.27
CA LYS A 85 1.95 -6.22 -15.89
C LYS A 85 1.39 -4.88 -16.40
N ARG A 86 0.52 -4.92 -17.41
CA ARG A 86 -0.18 -3.77 -18.02
C ARG A 86 -1.59 -3.58 -17.44
N ALA A 87 -2.00 -4.41 -16.48
CA ALA A 87 -3.30 -4.28 -15.86
C ALA A 87 -3.42 -2.91 -15.17
N ASN A 88 -4.58 -2.29 -15.36
CA ASN A 88 -4.96 -1.11 -14.59
C ASN A 88 -5.65 -1.57 -13.30
N PHE A 89 -5.31 -0.92 -12.21
CA PHE A 89 -5.96 -1.10 -10.93
C PHE A 89 -6.84 0.10 -10.63
N TYR A 90 -7.89 -0.14 -9.86
CA TYR A 90 -8.89 0.86 -9.49
C TYR A 90 -8.95 0.89 -7.96
N GLY A 91 -8.77 2.07 -7.39
CA GLY A 91 -8.78 2.32 -5.95
C GLY A 91 -9.56 3.58 -5.63
N LEU A 92 -9.83 3.84 -4.36
CA LEU A 92 -10.53 5.04 -3.92
C LEU A 92 -9.57 6.23 -3.82
N SER A 93 -10.05 7.43 -4.15
CA SER A 93 -9.27 8.67 -4.09
C SER A 93 -9.11 9.19 -2.66
N ASN A 94 -10.05 8.86 -1.78
CA ASN A 94 -10.04 9.25 -0.37
C ASN A 94 -9.30 8.24 0.54
N LYS A 95 -8.75 7.16 -0.03
CA LYS A 95 -7.96 6.18 0.71
C LYS A 95 -6.48 6.31 0.40
N THR A 96 -5.68 6.21 1.45
CA THR A 96 -4.23 6.10 1.35
C THR A 96 -3.85 4.64 1.21
N TYR A 97 -3.26 4.29 0.06
CA TYR A 97 -2.66 2.99 -0.17
C TYR A 97 -1.14 3.07 -0.04
N ASP A 98 -0.48 1.94 0.20
CA ASP A 98 1.00 1.89 0.28
C ASP A 98 1.61 2.45 -1.02
N PRO A 99 2.30 3.60 -0.99
CA PRO A 99 2.84 4.26 -2.18
C PRO A 99 3.98 3.45 -2.83
N ASN A 100 4.60 2.52 -2.09
CA ASN A 100 5.62 1.62 -2.62
C ASN A 100 5.01 0.46 -3.42
N VAL A 101 3.71 0.26 -3.32
CA VAL A 101 2.98 -0.78 -4.06
C VAL A 101 2.04 -0.14 -5.08
N TRP A 102 1.41 0.98 -4.74
CA TRP A 102 0.32 1.57 -5.50
C TRP A 102 0.60 3.05 -5.78
N VAL A 103 0.74 3.38 -7.05
CA VAL A 103 0.91 4.77 -7.49
C VAL A 103 -0.34 5.22 -8.23
N PRO A 104 -1.03 6.30 -7.80
CA PRO A 104 -2.19 6.81 -8.51
C PRO A 104 -1.81 7.26 -9.92
N LEU A 105 -2.65 6.91 -10.89
CA LEU A 105 -2.51 7.22 -12.31
C LEU A 105 -3.47 8.36 -12.67
N GLY A 106 -2.88 9.53 -12.97
CA GLY A 106 -3.60 10.77 -13.26
C GLY A 106 -3.38 11.80 -12.16
N LYS A 107 -3.56 13.08 -12.49
CA LYS A 107 -3.59 14.13 -11.46
C LYS A 107 -4.80 13.85 -10.56
N PRO A 108 -4.65 13.85 -9.23
CA PRO A 108 -5.81 13.95 -8.36
C PRO A 108 -6.61 15.16 -8.85
N SER A 109 -7.91 15.00 -9.10
CA SER A 109 -8.81 16.14 -9.01
C SER A 109 -8.66 16.63 -7.58
N GLU A 110 -7.88 17.69 -7.40
CA GLU A 110 -7.63 18.34 -6.12
C GLU A 110 -8.98 18.51 -5.40
N PRO A 111 -9.14 18.00 -4.18
CA PRO A 111 -10.12 18.61 -3.29
C PRO A 111 -9.68 20.06 -3.10
N GLU A 112 -10.52 21.02 -3.45
CA GLU A 112 -10.42 22.39 -2.92
C GLU A 112 -10.43 22.26 -1.40
N MET A 113 -9.26 22.27 -0.77
CA MET A 113 -9.13 22.45 0.67
C MET A 113 -7.94 23.37 0.92
N GLU A 114 -8.27 24.39 1.70
CA GLU A 114 -7.47 25.54 2.10
C GLU A 114 -6.04 25.17 2.51
N GLU A 115 -5.06 25.96 2.07
CA GLU A 115 -3.69 25.89 2.56
C GLU A 115 -3.68 25.97 4.09
N PRO A 116 -2.79 25.20 4.74
CA PRO A 116 -1.72 25.93 5.40
C PRO A 116 -0.34 25.33 5.14
N GLU A 117 0.53 26.27 4.77
CA GLU A 117 1.95 26.37 5.03
C GLU A 117 2.87 25.23 4.58
N LYS A 118 3.55 25.56 3.48
CA LYS A 118 4.81 25.01 3.01
C LYS A 118 5.77 24.76 4.17
N ASP A 119 6.24 23.52 4.28
CA ASP A 119 7.59 23.29 4.75
C ASP A 119 8.29 22.21 3.92
N THR A 120 9.60 22.38 3.86
CA THR A 120 10.36 22.27 2.63
C THR A 120 10.94 20.86 2.42
N LYS A 121 10.86 20.38 1.18
CA LYS A 121 11.65 19.29 0.55
C LYS A 121 12.66 18.53 1.44
N PHE A 122 12.49 17.21 1.55
CA PHE A 122 13.60 16.26 1.40
C PHE A 122 13.20 15.13 0.44
N GLN A 123 13.61 15.29 -0.82
CA GLN A 123 13.83 14.16 -1.73
C GLN A 123 15.16 13.53 -1.34
N GLY A 124 15.10 12.40 -0.63
CA GLY A 124 16.23 11.48 -0.51
C GLY A 124 15.93 10.25 -1.37
N ALA A 125 16.80 9.94 -2.34
CA ALA A 125 16.77 8.65 -3.01
C ALA A 125 16.80 7.51 -1.97
N PRO A 126 16.23 6.32 -2.26
CA PRO A 126 16.33 5.18 -1.36
C PRO A 126 17.81 4.93 -1.05
N ARG A 127 18.22 5.14 0.21
CA ARG A 127 19.55 4.75 0.66
C ARG A 127 19.57 3.23 0.62
N GLU A 128 20.51 2.67 -0.15
CA GLU A 128 20.70 1.23 -0.21
C GLU A 128 21.22 0.75 1.14
N ILE A 129 20.35 0.11 1.92
CA ILE A 129 20.71 -0.45 3.22
C ILE A 129 21.31 -1.83 3.00
N THR A 130 22.47 -2.06 3.58
CA THR A 130 23.18 -3.33 3.44
C THR A 130 23.00 -4.12 4.73
N PHE A 131 22.56 -5.38 4.61
CA PHE A 131 22.54 -6.32 5.72
C PHE A 131 23.97 -6.71 6.07
N HIS A 132 24.32 -6.68 7.35
CA HIS A 132 25.61 -7.12 7.85
C HIS A 132 25.41 -8.18 8.94
N SER A 133 26.35 -9.13 9.04
CA SER A 133 26.40 -10.02 10.20
C SER A 133 26.78 -9.18 11.42
N VAL A 134 25.90 -9.15 12.42
CA VAL A 134 26.03 -8.33 13.63
C VAL A 134 26.17 -9.23 14.85
N THR A 135 27.09 -8.91 15.75
CA THR A 135 27.23 -9.63 17.02
C THR A 135 26.22 -9.15 18.06
N GLU A 136 25.99 -9.97 19.10
CA GLU A 136 25.09 -9.59 20.19
C GLU A 136 25.59 -8.32 20.91
N GLU A 137 26.91 -8.19 21.10
CA GLU A 137 27.53 -7.05 21.76
C GLU A 137 27.31 -5.73 20.98
N GLU A 138 27.41 -5.78 19.65
CA GLU A 138 27.16 -4.62 18.78
C GLU A 138 25.70 -4.15 18.85
N ALA A 139 24.75 -5.10 18.89
CA ALA A 139 23.33 -4.79 19.03
C ALA A 139 22.99 -4.22 20.41
N VAL A 140 23.58 -4.76 21.47
CA VAL A 140 23.40 -4.25 22.83
C VAL A 140 23.98 -2.84 22.98
N GLU A 141 25.13 -2.57 22.37
CA GLU A 141 25.73 -1.23 22.38
C GLU A 141 24.88 -0.22 21.60
N SER A 142 24.40 -0.60 20.42
CA SER A 142 23.47 0.21 19.61
C SER A 142 22.20 0.55 20.40
N TRP A 143 21.65 -0.43 21.14
CA TRP A 143 20.49 -0.21 22.00
C TRP A 143 20.76 0.81 23.12
N LYS A 144 21.94 0.75 23.75
CA LYS A 144 22.33 1.70 24.80
C LYS A 144 22.52 3.11 24.25
N ILE A 145 23.18 3.24 23.10
CA ILE A 145 23.39 4.52 22.41
C ILE A 145 22.04 5.17 22.10
N MET A 146 21.12 4.41 21.53
CA MET A 146 19.74 4.84 21.27
C MET A 146 19.03 5.30 22.55
N HIS A 147 19.15 4.52 23.63
CA HIS A 147 18.56 4.84 24.93
C HIS A 147 19.12 6.12 25.57
N GLN A 148 20.41 6.41 25.39
CA GLN A 148 21.04 7.61 25.96
C GLN A 148 20.74 8.88 25.16
N ASN A 149 20.56 8.75 23.85
CA ASN A 149 20.41 9.90 22.95
C ASN A 149 18.95 10.31 22.72
N MET A 150 17.99 9.43 23.02
CA MET A 150 16.58 9.71 22.75
C MET A 150 15.79 10.12 23.99
N LYS A 151 14.76 10.93 23.75
CA LYS A 151 13.80 11.33 24.79
C LYS A 151 12.85 10.17 25.09
N VAL A 152 12.30 10.15 26.30
CA VAL A 152 11.35 9.09 26.74
C VAL A 152 10.10 9.01 25.84
N ASN A 153 9.66 10.13 25.26
CA ASN A 153 8.49 10.19 24.36
C ASN A 153 8.89 10.24 22.88
N ASP A 154 10.12 9.84 22.54
CA ASP A 154 10.58 9.84 21.16
C ASP A 154 9.79 8.82 20.32
N PRO A 155 9.28 9.20 19.13
CA PRO A 155 8.52 8.28 18.26
C PRO A 155 9.31 7.03 17.84
N VAL A 156 10.65 7.05 17.93
CA VAL A 156 11.50 5.88 17.70
C VAL A 156 11.16 4.74 18.67
N TRP A 157 10.80 5.03 19.92
CA TRP A 157 10.46 4.00 20.91
C TRP A 157 9.18 3.23 20.61
N ASN A 158 8.28 3.81 19.81
CA ASN A 158 7.10 3.10 19.31
C ASN A 158 7.40 2.34 18.01
N ALA A 159 8.27 2.93 17.18
CA ALA A 159 8.63 2.38 15.87
C ALA A 159 9.52 1.14 15.97
N LEU A 160 10.56 1.18 16.81
CA LEU A 160 11.57 0.14 16.87
C LEU A 160 11.02 -1.23 17.32
N PRO A 161 10.25 -1.37 18.41
CA PRO A 161 9.69 -2.67 18.79
C PRO A 161 8.75 -3.25 17.75
N SER A 162 7.99 -2.39 17.06
CA SER A 162 7.08 -2.79 15.98
C SER A 162 7.87 -3.30 14.76
N ALA A 163 8.95 -2.59 14.40
CA ALA A 163 9.87 -2.99 13.34
C ALA A 163 10.56 -4.31 13.65
N MET A 164 11.02 -4.52 14.90
CA MET A 164 11.65 -5.77 15.33
C MET A 164 10.69 -6.95 15.23
N LYS A 165 9.44 -6.79 15.69
CA LYS A 165 8.43 -7.84 15.60
C LYS A 165 8.17 -8.25 14.15
N GLU A 166 7.96 -7.27 13.27
CA GLU A 166 7.72 -7.56 11.85
C GLU A 166 8.95 -8.18 11.17
N ALA A 167 10.15 -7.71 11.52
CA ALA A 167 11.40 -8.27 11.01
C ALA A 167 11.53 -9.76 11.37
N HIS A 168 11.29 -10.11 12.63
CA HIS A 168 11.25 -11.50 13.10
C HIS A 168 10.21 -12.34 12.34
N ASP A 169 8.98 -11.81 12.18
CA ASP A 169 7.91 -12.54 11.51
C ASP A 169 8.25 -12.82 10.04
N TYR A 170 8.83 -11.84 9.34
CA TYR A 170 9.27 -12.04 7.95
C TYR A 170 10.51 -12.94 7.84
N ALA A 171 11.42 -12.92 8.80
CA ALA A 171 12.53 -13.86 8.84
C ALA A 171 12.03 -15.30 8.92
N LYS A 172 11.05 -15.57 9.80
CA LYS A 172 10.42 -16.90 9.93
C LYS A 172 9.65 -17.35 8.70
N MET A 173 9.19 -16.40 7.89
CA MET A 173 8.57 -16.67 6.59
C MET A 173 9.60 -16.94 5.47
N GLY A 174 10.89 -16.79 5.73
CA GLY A 174 11.97 -17.06 4.78
C GLY A 174 12.23 -15.94 3.78
N PHE A 175 11.84 -14.69 4.10
CA PHE A 175 12.19 -13.53 3.28
C PHE A 175 13.67 -13.16 3.41
N ASP A 176 14.20 -12.48 2.39
CA ASP A 176 15.61 -12.05 2.35
C ASP A 176 15.90 -10.99 3.42
N SER A 177 16.98 -11.17 4.18
CA SER A 177 17.33 -10.30 5.30
C SER A 177 17.55 -8.83 4.89
N LYS A 178 18.13 -8.57 3.71
CA LYS A 178 18.32 -7.20 3.20
C LYS A 178 16.97 -6.54 2.92
N ASP A 179 16.07 -7.27 2.26
CA ASP A 179 14.73 -6.77 1.94
C ASP A 179 13.91 -6.48 3.20
N ILE A 180 14.04 -7.32 4.24
CA ILE A 180 13.32 -7.13 5.51
C ILE A 180 13.78 -5.85 6.22
N ILE A 181 15.10 -5.63 6.37
CA ILE A 181 15.61 -4.41 7.00
C ILE A 181 15.21 -3.18 6.19
N GLN A 182 15.39 -3.23 4.87
CA GLN A 182 15.04 -2.12 4.00
C GLN A 182 13.55 -1.78 4.13
N TYR A 183 12.68 -2.79 4.18
CA TYR A 183 11.25 -2.61 4.39
C TYR A 183 10.96 -1.99 5.76
N ALA A 184 11.55 -2.52 6.84
CA ALA A 184 11.34 -2.01 8.19
C ALA A 184 11.76 -0.53 8.31
N ILE A 185 12.96 -0.16 7.86
CA ILE A 185 13.44 1.23 7.91
C ILE A 185 12.56 2.15 7.04
N ASN A 186 12.16 1.71 5.85
CA ASN A 186 11.34 2.53 4.97
C ASN A 186 9.91 2.71 5.49
N LYS A 187 9.37 1.72 6.20
CA LYS A 187 8.02 1.75 6.77
C LYS A 187 7.94 2.64 8.00
N TYR A 188 8.95 2.61 8.86
CA TYR A 188 8.96 3.36 10.11
C TYR A 188 9.82 4.63 9.97
N THR A 189 9.19 5.73 9.56
CA THR A 189 9.84 7.04 9.36
C THR A 189 10.77 7.48 10.50
N PRO A 190 10.45 7.27 11.79
CA PRO A 190 11.37 7.64 12.88
C PRO A 190 12.73 6.92 12.81
N LEU A 191 12.79 5.72 12.24
CA LEU A 191 14.03 4.96 12.10
C LEU A 191 14.92 5.45 10.94
N GLN A 192 14.40 6.37 10.11
CA GLN A 192 15.17 6.98 9.01
C GLN A 192 15.99 8.18 9.48
N ASP A 193 15.83 8.62 10.73
CA ASP A 193 16.62 9.71 11.30
C ASP A 193 18.12 9.34 11.25
N PRO A 194 18.98 10.15 10.61
CA PRO A 194 20.42 9.90 10.54
C PRO A 194 21.09 9.65 11.89
N MET A 195 20.55 10.17 12.99
CA MET A 195 21.09 9.99 14.34
C MET A 195 20.85 8.59 14.91
N VAL A 196 19.91 7.82 14.35
CA VAL A 196 19.47 6.52 14.90
C VAL A 196 19.46 5.41 13.86
N LEU A 197 19.53 5.76 12.58
CA LEU A 197 19.39 4.85 11.45
C LEU A 197 20.37 3.67 11.51
N ASN A 198 21.64 3.95 11.80
CA ASN A 198 22.65 2.90 11.86
C ASN A 198 22.38 1.92 13.02
N ASP A 199 22.09 2.45 14.21
CA ASP A 199 21.80 1.65 15.39
C ASP A 199 20.51 0.81 15.19
N ALA A 200 19.49 1.39 14.56
CA ALA A 200 18.26 0.68 14.20
C ALA A 200 18.54 -0.46 13.21
N ILE A 201 19.39 -0.26 12.20
CA ILE A 201 19.79 -1.32 11.26
C ILE A 201 20.53 -2.45 11.99
N VAL A 202 21.44 -2.12 12.91
CA VAL A 202 22.21 -3.11 13.69
C VAL A 202 21.27 -3.96 14.54
N ILE A 203 20.35 -3.33 15.27
CA ILE A 203 19.37 -4.02 16.12
C ILE A 203 18.47 -4.93 15.27
N LEU A 204 17.94 -4.43 14.15
CA LEU A 204 17.10 -5.23 13.26
C LEU A 204 17.88 -6.39 12.63
N SER A 205 19.15 -6.19 12.26
CA SER A 205 20.01 -7.26 11.73
C SER A 205 20.17 -8.39 12.74
N ARG A 206 20.36 -8.05 14.01
CA ARG A 206 20.47 -9.04 15.09
C ARG A 206 19.19 -9.86 15.26
N VAL A 207 18.03 -9.19 15.25
CA VAL A 207 16.71 -9.86 15.32
C VAL A 207 16.57 -10.89 14.19
N LEU A 208 17.02 -10.57 12.98
CA LEU A 208 16.94 -11.50 11.84
C LEU A 208 17.83 -12.72 12.02
N ILE A 209 19.06 -12.53 12.53
CA ILE A 209 20.00 -13.63 12.81
C ILE A 209 19.38 -14.60 13.83
N GLU A 210 18.89 -14.06 14.96
CA GLU A 210 18.28 -14.88 16.02
C GLU A 210 17.02 -15.62 15.54
N SER A 211 16.25 -14.99 14.65
CA SER A 211 15.03 -15.59 14.09
C SER A 211 15.32 -16.74 13.12
N GLN A 212 16.52 -16.81 12.57
CA GLN A 212 16.96 -17.86 11.64
C GLN A 212 17.70 -19.00 12.37
N GLU A 213 18.27 -18.72 13.54
CA GLU A 213 18.93 -19.71 14.41
C GLU A 213 17.94 -20.48 15.32
N ALA A 214 16.72 -19.95 15.52
CA ALA A 214 15.66 -20.49 16.39
C ALA A 214 14.62 -21.36 15.66
#